data_AF-A0A9W7BFT1-F1
#
_entry.id   AF-A0A9W7BFT1-F1
#
_cell.length_a   1.000
_cell.length_b   1.000
_cell.length_c   1.000
_cell.angle_alpha   90.00
_cell.angle_beta   90.00
_cell.angle_gamma   90.00
#
_symmetry.space_group_name_H-M   'P 1'
#
loop_
_entity.id
_entity.type
_entity.pdbx_description
1 polymer ?
#
loop_
_entity_poly.entity_id
_entity_poly.type
_entity_poly.pdbx_seq_one_letter_code
_entity_poly.pdbx_strand_id
1 'polypeptide(L)'
;MRHTRTRLNQIFRRGPVTRFGTRVASAREPLEGYNDNKSKKGGFGDLRFGQITSTLFVLGDALSKGSLKREEVKTNDIIIAGNEIPDYNLYRYQSYVLTRVYYQGMNVKENKIVRLDVDDLNAEVPEIAAELGGGKWQKYMSLYSPKYHKCCGPVIVTEEEMRIVSLAEEVKSSTVLALPGLFWLWVAYKFWLYGQ
;
A
#
# COMPACT_ATOMS: atom_id res chain seq x y z
N MET A 1 15.53 -22.97 64.32
CA MET A 1 15.84 -24.35 63.89
C MET A 1 14.72 -24.85 62.98
N ARG A 2 15.10 -25.31 61.77
CA ARG A 2 14.49 -26.36 60.91
C ARG A 2 12.98 -26.24 60.62
N HIS A 3 12.61 -25.75 59.43
CA HIS A 3 12.30 -26.55 58.22
C HIS A 3 11.13 -27.53 58.37
N THR A 4 10.07 -27.30 57.59
CA THR A 4 9.53 -28.33 56.70
C THR A 4 8.75 -27.68 55.55
N ARG A 5 9.23 -27.95 54.33
CA ARG A 5 8.54 -27.72 53.06
C ARG A 5 7.49 -28.81 52.91
N THR A 6 6.28 -28.45 52.49
CA THR A 6 5.39 -29.39 51.81
C THR A 6 5.02 -28.79 50.46
N ARG A 7 5.61 -29.35 49.40
CA ARG A 7 5.12 -29.25 48.03
C ARG A 7 3.89 -30.14 47.91
N LEU A 8 2.81 -29.60 47.36
CA LEU A 8 1.84 -30.40 46.60
C LEU A 8 1.68 -29.76 45.23
N ASN A 9 2.07 -30.56 44.25
CA ASN A 9 1.94 -30.34 42.82
C ASN A 9 0.51 -30.70 42.38
N GLN A 10 0.17 -30.29 41.15
CA GLN A 10 -0.87 -30.86 40.27
C GLN A 10 -2.33 -30.35 40.41
N ILE A 11 -2.81 -29.53 39.46
CA ILE A 11 -3.54 -29.99 38.25
C ILE A 11 -3.89 -28.79 37.36
N PHE A 12 -3.59 -28.98 36.09
CA PHE A 12 -3.88 -28.15 34.93
C PHE A 12 -5.35 -28.34 34.52
N ARG A 13 -6.18 -27.29 34.53
CA ARG A 13 -7.35 -27.17 33.65
C ARG A 13 -7.58 -25.71 33.27
N ARG A 14 -7.18 -25.36 32.03
CA ARG A 14 -7.59 -24.14 31.35
C ARG A 14 -9.10 -24.25 31.04
N GLY A 15 -9.91 -23.44 31.71
CA GLY A 15 -11.27 -23.10 31.28
C GLY A 15 -11.26 -21.87 30.36
N PRO A 16 -12.27 -21.70 29.49
CA PRO A 16 -12.20 -20.79 28.35
C PRO A 16 -12.28 -19.31 28.78
N VAL A 17 -11.34 -18.51 28.27
CA VAL A 17 -11.40 -17.04 28.34
C VAL A 17 -12.37 -16.56 27.26
N THR A 18 -13.62 -16.36 27.66
CA THR A 18 -14.62 -15.66 26.84
C THR A 18 -14.23 -14.17 26.81
N ARG A 19 -13.43 -13.75 25.82
CA ARG A 19 -13.20 -12.33 25.56
C ARG A 19 -14.43 -11.76 24.86
N PHE A 20 -15.13 -10.91 25.59
CA PHE A 20 -16.16 -10.01 25.10
C PHE A 20 -15.66 -9.24 23.87
N GLY A 21 -16.08 -9.68 22.69
CA GLY A 21 -16.02 -8.89 21.47
C GLY A 21 -17.11 -7.83 21.54
N THR A 22 -16.78 -6.66 22.07
CA THR A 22 -17.59 -5.45 21.88
C THR A 22 -17.63 -5.16 20.39
N ARG A 23 -18.80 -5.42 19.79
CA ARG A 23 -19.20 -4.87 18.50
C ARG A 23 -19.09 -3.34 18.59
N VAL A 24 -18.07 -2.76 17.98
CA VAL A 24 -18.08 -1.34 17.63
C VAL A 24 -18.77 -1.26 16.28
N ALA A 25 -20.10 -1.11 16.32
CA ALA A 25 -20.83 -0.46 15.25
C ALA A 25 -20.33 0.98 15.20
N SER A 26 -19.50 1.31 14.21
CA SER A 26 -19.17 2.70 13.87
C SER A 26 -19.86 3.00 12.55
N ALA A 27 -20.84 3.89 12.65
CA ALA A 27 -21.59 4.45 11.53
C ALA A 27 -20.63 5.00 10.46
N ARG A 28 -20.89 4.67 9.21
CA ARG A 28 -20.41 5.46 8.07
C ARG A 28 -21.61 5.77 7.20
N GLU A 29 -21.84 7.07 7.10
CA GLU A 29 -22.78 7.72 6.20
C GLU A 29 -22.57 7.22 4.76
N PRO A 30 -23.64 7.15 3.94
CA PRO A 30 -23.49 6.88 2.52
C PRO A 30 -22.71 8.04 1.90
N LEU A 31 -21.52 7.78 1.38
CA LEU A 31 -20.83 8.71 0.50
C LEU A 31 -21.60 8.76 -0.83
N GLU A 32 -22.63 9.60 -0.83
CA GLU A 32 -23.21 10.22 -2.00
C GLU A 32 -22.08 10.96 -2.73
N GLY A 33 -21.78 10.53 -3.97
CA GLY A 33 -20.80 11.22 -4.81
C GLY A 33 -19.70 10.36 -5.45
N TYR A 34 -19.90 9.05 -5.69
CA TYR A 34 -19.12 8.37 -6.73
C TYR A 34 -19.78 8.67 -8.09
N ASN A 35 -19.36 9.78 -8.70
CA ASN A 35 -19.84 10.18 -10.02
C ASN A 35 -19.14 9.32 -11.08
N ASP A 36 -19.74 8.18 -11.38
CA ASP A 36 -19.34 7.26 -12.46
C ASP A 36 -19.69 7.89 -13.82
N ASN A 37 -18.92 8.90 -14.22
CA ASN A 37 -18.98 9.43 -15.57
C ASN A 37 -18.36 8.42 -16.52
N LYS A 38 -19.24 7.54 -17.03
CA LYS A 38 -19.10 6.73 -18.23
C LYS A 38 -18.46 7.55 -19.37
N SER A 39 -17.14 7.44 -19.52
CA SER A 39 -16.52 7.59 -20.83
C SER A 39 -16.63 6.25 -21.53
N LYS A 40 -17.77 6.03 -22.20
CA LYS A 40 -17.83 5.10 -23.33
C LYS A 40 -16.93 5.68 -24.43
N LYS A 41 -15.69 5.20 -24.52
CA LYS A 41 -14.96 5.13 -25.78
C LYS A 41 -14.43 3.71 -25.91
N GLY A 42 -15.17 2.90 -26.66
CA GLY A 42 -14.60 1.70 -27.26
C GLY A 42 -13.48 2.13 -28.22
N GLY A 43 -12.36 1.42 -28.18
CA GLY A 43 -11.25 1.64 -29.09
C GLY A 43 -9.99 0.90 -28.65
N PHE A 44 -9.70 -0.19 -29.36
CA PHE A 44 -8.41 -0.92 -29.42
C PHE A 44 -7.93 -1.60 -28.13
N GLY A 45 -8.42 -2.81 -27.83
CA GLY A 45 -7.82 -3.57 -26.72
C GLY A 45 -8.43 -4.90 -26.29
N ASP A 46 -9.51 -5.40 -26.92
CA ASP A 46 -10.06 -6.73 -26.62
C ASP A 46 -9.19 -7.85 -27.21
N LEU A 47 -7.98 -7.99 -26.69
CA LEU A 47 -7.14 -9.17 -26.89
C LEU A 47 -6.86 -9.77 -25.52
N ARG A 48 -7.59 -10.85 -25.24
CA ARG A 48 -7.37 -11.76 -24.11
C ARG A 48 -6.03 -12.49 -24.29
N PHE A 49 -4.92 -11.80 -24.00
CA PHE A 49 -3.63 -12.45 -23.76
C PHE A 49 -3.47 -12.69 -22.26
N GLY A 50 -3.39 -13.96 -21.89
CA GLY A 50 -3.31 -14.43 -20.51
C GLY A 50 -2.03 -13.98 -19.79
N GLN A 51 -2.22 -13.53 -18.55
CA GLN A 51 -1.25 -13.48 -17.44
C GLN A 51 0.04 -12.62 -17.56
N ILE A 52 0.42 -12.09 -18.72
CA ILE A 52 1.56 -11.14 -18.85
C ILE A 52 1.08 -9.68 -18.83
N THR A 53 -0.23 -9.44 -18.86
CA THR A 53 -0.81 -8.12 -19.13
C THR A 53 -0.94 -7.20 -17.92
N SER A 54 -0.97 -7.73 -16.70
CA SER A 54 -1.21 -6.89 -15.51
C SER A 54 -0.10 -5.88 -15.26
N THR A 55 1.17 -6.22 -15.54
CA THR A 55 2.30 -5.31 -15.34
C THR A 55 2.32 -4.20 -16.38
N LEU A 56 2.02 -4.49 -17.65
CA LEU A 56 1.96 -3.49 -18.72
C LEU A 56 0.78 -2.54 -18.57
N PHE A 57 -0.39 -3.03 -18.14
CA PHE A 57 -1.53 -2.15 -17.83
C PHE A 57 -1.26 -1.28 -16.60
N VAL A 58 -0.66 -1.85 -15.54
CA VAL A 58 -0.22 -1.08 -14.37
C VAL A 58 0.81 -0.01 -14.75
N LEU A 59 1.73 -0.34 -15.66
CA LEU A 59 2.71 0.61 -16.18
C LEU A 59 2.04 1.71 -17.01
N GLY A 60 1.07 1.36 -17.86
CA GLY A 60 0.27 2.32 -18.64
C GLY A 60 -0.56 3.25 -17.75
N ASP A 61 -1.19 2.71 -16.71
CA ASP A 61 -1.92 3.49 -15.71
C ASP A 61 -0.99 4.37 -14.88
N ALA A 62 0.20 3.89 -14.52
CA ALA A 62 1.18 4.70 -13.80
C ALA A 62 1.81 5.78 -14.70
N LEU A 63 1.97 5.51 -16.00
CA LEU A 63 2.42 6.50 -16.98
C LEU A 63 1.36 7.58 -17.18
N SER A 64 0.09 7.19 -17.31
CA SER A 64 -1.03 8.12 -17.50
C SER A 64 -1.27 8.99 -16.26
N LYS A 65 -1.06 8.44 -15.06
CA LYS A 65 -1.09 9.17 -13.79
C LYS A 65 0.17 10.00 -13.50
N GLY A 66 1.24 9.82 -14.29
CA GLY A 66 2.49 10.54 -14.13
C GLY A 66 3.39 10.01 -12.99
N SER A 67 3.01 8.90 -12.34
CA SER A 67 3.75 8.29 -11.22
C SER A 67 5.12 7.74 -11.65
N LEU A 68 5.36 7.50 -12.94
CA LEU A 68 6.67 7.06 -13.46
C LEU A 68 7.66 8.21 -13.70
N LYS A 69 7.18 9.45 -13.83
CA LYS A 69 8.02 10.63 -14.11
C LYS A 69 8.46 11.35 -12.83
N ARG A 70 7.80 11.07 -11.71
CA ARG A 70 8.06 11.72 -10.43
C ARG A 70 8.81 10.75 -9.52
N GLU A 71 9.84 11.25 -8.85
CA GLU A 71 10.52 10.48 -7.79
C GLU A 71 9.74 10.53 -6.48
N GLU A 72 8.87 11.54 -6.33
CA GLU A 72 7.95 11.68 -5.21
C GLU A 72 6.71 10.80 -5.39
N VAL A 73 6.30 10.12 -4.31
CA VAL A 73 5.07 9.33 -4.26
C VAL A 73 3.94 10.21 -3.75
N LYS A 74 2.97 10.50 -4.62
CA LYS A 74 1.77 11.30 -4.29
C LYS A 74 0.55 10.41 -4.07
N THR A 75 -0.47 11.00 -3.49
CA THR A 75 -1.79 10.37 -3.36
C THR A 75 -2.37 10.11 -4.76
N ASN A 76 -3.07 9.00 -4.92
CA ASN A 76 -3.55 8.36 -6.16
C ASN A 76 -2.50 7.69 -7.05
N ASP A 77 -1.22 7.70 -6.65
CA ASP A 77 -0.18 6.95 -7.35
C ASP A 77 -0.27 5.45 -7.13
N ILE A 78 0.32 4.70 -8.05
CA ILE A 78 0.49 3.26 -7.94
C ILE A 78 1.82 2.96 -7.27
N ILE A 79 1.75 2.22 -6.18
CA ILE A 79 2.92 1.82 -5.38
C ILE A 79 3.06 0.31 -5.37
N ILE A 80 4.28 -0.18 -5.08
CA ILE A 80 4.54 -1.60 -4.92
C ILE A 80 4.82 -1.92 -3.46
N ALA A 81 4.21 -3.01 -2.98
CA ALA A 81 4.46 -3.56 -1.66
C ALA A 81 5.85 -4.23 -1.58
N GLY A 82 6.73 -3.70 -0.73
CA GLY A 82 8.07 -4.24 -0.48
C GLY A 82 8.09 -5.45 0.47
N ASN A 83 7.09 -5.54 1.37
CA ASN A 83 6.87 -6.66 2.28
C ASN A 83 5.41 -7.13 2.25
N GLU A 84 5.11 -8.26 2.91
CA GLU A 84 3.77 -8.83 2.98
C GLU A 84 3.16 -8.67 4.37
N ILE A 85 1.85 -8.39 4.39
CA ILE A 85 1.01 -8.38 5.59
C ILE A 85 -0.30 -9.13 5.25
N PRO A 86 -0.33 -10.45 5.44
CA PRO A 86 -1.46 -11.29 5.02
C PRO A 86 -2.79 -10.94 5.68
N ASP A 87 -2.76 -10.49 6.95
CA ASP A 87 -3.97 -10.09 7.71
C ASP A 87 -4.74 -8.95 7.03
N TYR A 88 -4.03 -8.12 6.26
CA TYR A 88 -4.55 -7.00 5.50
C TYR A 88 -4.71 -7.27 4.01
N ASN A 89 -4.50 -8.52 3.56
CA ASN A 89 -4.44 -8.90 2.14
C ASN A 89 -3.41 -8.09 1.33
N LEU A 90 -2.32 -7.70 1.98
CA LEU A 90 -1.19 -7.01 1.35
C LEU A 90 -0.09 -8.04 1.04
N TYR A 91 0.09 -8.32 -0.23
CA TYR A 91 1.10 -9.25 -0.74
C TYR A 91 2.29 -8.51 -1.34
N ARG A 92 3.49 -9.05 -1.12
CA ARG A 92 4.75 -8.55 -1.65
C ARG A 92 4.77 -8.54 -3.18
N TYR A 93 5.44 -7.54 -3.77
CA TYR A 93 5.58 -7.35 -5.22
C TYR A 93 4.25 -7.19 -5.98
N GLN A 94 3.17 -6.87 -5.27
CA GLN A 94 1.89 -6.51 -5.89
C GLN A 94 1.72 -5.00 -5.89
N SER A 95 0.98 -4.50 -6.88
CA SER A 95 0.65 -3.09 -7.02
C SER A 95 -0.62 -2.72 -6.24
N TYR A 96 -0.57 -1.56 -5.60
CA TYR A 96 -1.67 -0.96 -4.86
C TYR A 96 -1.78 0.51 -5.25
N VAL A 97 -2.99 1.05 -5.21
CA VAL A 97 -3.24 2.48 -5.34
C VAL A 97 -3.17 3.10 -3.96
N LEU A 98 -2.31 4.09 -3.80
CA LEU A 98 -2.27 4.93 -2.61
C LEU A 98 -3.46 5.88 -2.65
N THR A 99 -4.44 5.70 -1.79
CA THR A 99 -5.70 6.47 -1.83
C THR A 99 -5.69 7.70 -0.93
N ARG A 100 -4.93 7.65 0.17
CA ARG A 100 -4.84 8.75 1.13
C ARG A 100 -3.57 8.61 1.98
N VAL A 101 -2.92 9.72 2.29
CA VAL A 101 -1.87 9.81 3.30
C VAL A 101 -2.31 10.82 4.34
N TYR A 102 -2.10 10.51 5.63
CA TYR A 102 -2.42 11.43 6.70
C TYR A 102 -1.56 11.19 7.94
N TYR A 103 -1.32 12.24 8.69
CA TYR A 103 -0.75 12.16 10.03
C TYR A 103 -1.87 12.09 11.05
N GLN A 104 -1.74 11.19 12.02
CA GLN A 104 -2.62 11.13 13.18
C GLN A 104 -1.81 11.40 14.44
N GLY A 105 -2.32 12.29 15.27
CA GLY A 105 -1.68 12.69 16.51
C GLY A 105 -2.70 13.15 17.54
N MET A 106 -2.21 13.35 18.76
CA MET A 106 -3.01 13.86 19.86
C MET A 106 -2.80 15.36 19.98
N ASN A 107 -3.89 16.13 19.85
CA ASN A 107 -3.87 17.56 20.12
C ASN A 107 -3.87 17.77 21.63
N VAL A 108 -2.81 18.36 22.17
CA VAL A 108 -2.61 18.57 23.61
C VAL A 108 -3.55 19.65 24.15
N LYS A 109 -3.95 20.61 23.31
CA LYS A 109 -4.83 21.73 23.71
C LYS A 109 -6.27 21.27 23.90
N GLU A 110 -6.76 20.39 23.01
CA GLU A 110 -8.15 19.93 23.02
C GLU A 110 -8.34 18.51 23.58
N ASN A 111 -7.24 17.80 23.86
CA ASN A 111 -7.23 16.41 24.29
C ASN A 111 -8.00 15.47 23.33
N LYS A 112 -7.91 15.75 22.02
CA LYS A 112 -8.59 15.01 20.94
C LYS A 112 -7.60 14.45 19.93
N ILE A 113 -7.98 13.35 19.28
CA ILE A 113 -7.24 12.77 18.17
C ILE A 113 -7.56 13.57 16.91
N VAL A 114 -6.54 14.15 16.29
CA VAL A 114 -6.66 14.95 15.07
C VAL A 114 -5.96 14.21 13.93
N ARG A 115 -6.54 14.33 12.73
CA ARG A 115 -5.96 13.82 11.49
C ARG A 115 -5.64 14.99 10.56
N LEU A 116 -4.44 14.97 9.99
CA LEU A 116 -3.97 15.96 9.03
C LEU A 116 -3.67 15.24 7.73
N ASP A 117 -4.46 15.51 6.70
CA ASP A 117 -4.26 14.93 5.37
C ASP A 117 -3.08 15.58 4.66
N VAL A 118 -2.32 14.76 3.95
CA VAL A 118 -1.16 15.20 3.18
C VAL A 118 -1.18 14.50 1.83
N ASP A 119 -0.76 15.21 0.78
CA ASP A 119 -0.79 14.67 -0.58
C ASP A 119 0.43 13.78 -0.88
N ASP A 120 1.56 14.03 -0.22
CA ASP A 120 2.83 13.36 -0.50
C ASP A 120 3.24 12.40 0.62
N LEU A 121 3.75 11.22 0.26
CA LEU A 121 4.21 10.22 1.22
C LEU A 121 5.49 10.67 1.95
N ASN A 122 6.37 11.41 1.26
CA ASN A 122 7.63 11.90 1.80
C ASN A 122 7.50 13.29 2.44
N ALA A 123 6.30 13.85 2.53
CA ALA A 123 6.10 15.13 3.17
C ALA A 123 6.49 15.09 4.64
N GLU A 124 7.01 16.21 5.13
CA GLU A 124 7.27 16.40 6.54
C GLU A 124 5.96 16.63 7.32
N VAL A 125 6.06 16.56 8.64
CA VAL A 125 4.91 16.82 9.52
C VAL A 125 4.46 18.28 9.29
N PRO A 126 3.17 18.53 8.98
CA PRO A 126 2.69 19.89 8.71
C PRO A 126 2.94 20.84 9.89
N GLU A 127 3.24 22.11 9.63
CA GLU A 127 3.50 23.11 10.70
C GLU A 127 2.32 23.26 11.68
N ILE A 128 1.10 23.09 11.18
CA ILE A 128 -0.14 23.07 11.98
C ILE A 128 -0.07 22.01 13.09
N ALA A 129 0.64 20.90 12.88
CA ALA A 129 0.87 19.87 13.87
C ALA A 129 1.71 20.35 15.07
N ALA A 130 2.66 21.26 14.83
CA ALA A 130 3.46 21.89 15.88
C ALA A 130 2.61 22.88 16.71
N GLU A 131 1.69 23.60 16.05
CA GLU A 131 0.75 24.50 16.72
C GLU A 131 -0.27 23.77 17.60
N LEU A 132 -0.60 22.52 17.28
CA LEU A 132 -1.55 21.67 18.02
C LEU A 132 -0.93 21.03 19.30
N GLY A 133 0.31 21.38 19.62
CA GLY A 133 1.04 20.91 20.79
C GLY A 133 1.82 19.65 20.45
N GLY A 134 3.14 19.71 20.62
CA GLY A 134 4.16 18.75 20.14
C GLY A 134 4.07 17.31 20.67
N GLY A 135 2.94 16.65 20.44
CA GLY A 135 2.78 15.22 20.60
C GLY A 135 3.48 14.43 19.50
N LYS A 136 3.57 13.12 19.69
CA LYS A 136 4.08 12.22 18.66
C LYS A 136 3.03 12.08 17.56
N TRP A 137 3.39 12.45 16.33
CA TRP A 137 2.58 12.29 15.13
C TRP A 137 3.04 11.04 14.40
N GLN A 138 2.09 10.20 13.99
CA GLN A 138 2.38 8.98 13.23
C GLN A 138 1.73 9.07 11.85
N LYS A 139 2.48 8.69 10.82
CA LYS A 139 2.02 8.71 9.44
C LYS A 139 1.27 7.42 9.12
N TYR A 140 0.09 7.57 8.56
CA TYR A 140 -0.77 6.51 8.08
C TYR A 140 -1.01 6.69 6.59
N MET A 141 -1.16 5.58 5.90
CA MET A 141 -1.46 5.53 4.48
C MET A 141 -2.61 4.56 4.24
N SER A 142 -3.40 4.82 3.21
CA SER A 142 -4.51 3.96 2.83
C SER A 142 -4.28 3.35 1.46
N LEU A 143 -4.24 2.02 1.39
CA LEU A 143 -3.90 1.24 0.21
C LEU A 143 -5.11 0.49 -0.34
N TYR A 144 -5.31 0.59 -1.65
CA TYR A 144 -6.40 -0.08 -2.34
C TYR A 144 -5.90 -0.93 -3.49
N SER A 145 -6.38 -2.17 -3.57
CA SER A 145 -6.24 -3.00 -4.76
C SER A 145 -7.62 -3.51 -5.19
N PRO A 146 -8.06 -3.27 -6.44
CA PRO A 146 -9.32 -3.82 -6.94
C PRO A 146 -9.38 -5.35 -6.86
N LYS A 147 -8.23 -6.02 -6.82
CA LYS A 147 -8.13 -7.49 -6.75
C LYS A 147 -8.35 -8.02 -5.35
N TYR A 148 -7.79 -7.37 -4.33
CA TYR A 148 -7.77 -7.85 -2.95
C TYR A 148 -8.78 -7.15 -2.04
N HIS A 149 -9.13 -5.90 -2.35
CA HIS A 149 -9.92 -5.02 -1.50
C HIS A 149 -11.31 -4.71 -2.06
N LYS A 150 -11.81 -5.52 -3.01
CA LYS A 150 -13.13 -5.31 -3.63
C LYS A 150 -14.28 -5.41 -2.63
N CYS A 151 -14.17 -6.32 -1.65
CA CYS A 151 -15.21 -6.55 -0.64
C CYS A 151 -14.98 -5.77 0.67
N CYS A 152 -13.74 -5.47 1.03
CA CYS A 152 -13.40 -4.89 2.34
C CYS A 152 -13.09 -3.38 2.29
N GLY A 153 -12.88 -2.80 1.10
CA GLY A 153 -12.48 -1.40 0.96
C GLY A 153 -10.99 -1.16 1.27
N PRO A 154 -10.52 0.09 1.19
CA PRO A 154 -9.11 0.43 1.32
C PRO A 154 -8.61 0.16 2.75
N VAL A 155 -7.39 -0.38 2.85
CA VAL A 155 -6.79 -0.77 4.12
C VAL A 155 -5.84 0.31 4.60
N ILE A 156 -5.79 0.54 5.91
CA ILE A 156 -4.95 1.56 6.53
C ILE A 156 -3.73 0.87 7.15
N VAL A 157 -2.54 1.35 6.83
CA VAL A 157 -1.28 0.83 7.37
C VAL A 157 -0.35 1.99 7.74
N THR A 158 0.63 1.69 8.59
CA THR A 158 1.71 2.63 8.91
C THR A 158 2.92 2.42 8.00
N GLU A 159 3.77 3.44 7.88
CA GLU A 159 5.02 3.38 7.10
C GLU A 159 6.03 2.38 7.70
N GLU A 160 6.00 2.18 9.02
CA GLU A 160 6.85 1.20 9.70
C GLU A 160 6.43 -0.24 9.41
N GLU A 161 5.12 -0.50 9.28
CA GLU A 161 4.59 -1.83 8.98
C GLU A 161 4.74 -2.17 7.49
N MET A 162 4.59 -1.18 6.61
CA MET A 162 4.54 -1.37 5.17
C MET A 162 5.69 -0.66 4.48
N ARG A 163 6.67 -1.43 4.01
CA ARG A 163 7.73 -0.92 3.15
C ARG A 163 7.14 -0.68 1.76
N ILE A 164 7.13 0.58 1.34
CA ILE A 164 6.74 0.96 -0.01
C ILE A 164 7.97 1.03 -0.90
N VAL A 165 7.83 0.55 -2.14
CA VAL A 165 8.78 0.84 -3.21
C VAL A 165 8.07 1.64 -4.29
N SER A 166 8.74 2.69 -4.77
CA SER A 166 8.22 3.49 -5.89
C SER A 166 8.24 2.65 -7.18
N LEU A 167 7.21 2.77 -8.00
CA LEU A 167 7.17 2.06 -9.27
C LEU A 167 8.29 2.52 -10.21
N ALA A 168 8.66 3.80 -10.17
CA ALA A 168 9.74 4.35 -10.97
C ALA A 168 11.09 3.67 -10.68
N GLU A 169 11.39 3.42 -9.40
CA GLU A 169 12.62 2.73 -8.99
C GLU A 169 12.63 1.26 -9.42
N GLU A 170 11.49 0.55 -9.29
CA GLU A 170 11.34 -0.83 -9.76
C GLU A 170 11.51 -0.94 -11.28
N VAL A 171 10.97 0.01 -12.03
CA VAL A 171 11.12 0.06 -13.49
C VAL A 171 12.56 0.40 -13.88
N LYS A 172 13.22 1.35 -13.21
CA LYS A 172 14.63 1.68 -13.44
C LYS A 172 15.51 0.44 -13.21
N SER A 173 15.32 -0.24 -12.07
CA SER A 173 16.04 -1.47 -11.73
C SER A 173 15.82 -2.58 -12.77
N SER A 174 14.57 -2.81 -13.16
CA SER A 174 14.21 -3.81 -14.18
C SER A 174 14.80 -3.47 -15.55
N THR A 175 14.84 -2.19 -15.92
CA THR A 175 15.40 -1.72 -17.19
C THR A 175 16.89 -1.97 -17.26
N VAL A 176 17.62 -1.68 -16.18
CA VAL A 176 19.07 -1.93 -16.09
C VAL A 176 19.39 -3.42 -16.29
N LEU A 177 18.57 -4.31 -15.73
CA LEU A 177 18.72 -5.75 -15.91
C LEU A 177 18.37 -6.23 -17.33
N ALA A 178 17.46 -5.55 -18.03
CA ALA A 178 17.03 -5.93 -19.38
C ALA A 178 17.99 -5.49 -20.50
N LEU A 179 18.77 -4.43 -20.28
CA LEU A 179 19.65 -3.84 -21.30
C LEU A 179 20.65 -4.83 -21.94
N PRO A 180 21.34 -5.71 -21.20
CA PRO A 180 22.27 -6.67 -21.80
C PRO A 180 21.58 -7.63 -22.76
N GLY A 181 20.38 -8.12 -22.43
CA GLY A 181 19.61 -9.00 -23.31
C GLY A 181 19.15 -8.29 -24.59
N LEU A 182 18.69 -7.05 -24.46
CA LEU A 182 18.30 -6.20 -25.59
C LEU A 182 19.48 -5.90 -26.53
N PHE A 183 20.67 -5.69 -25.98
CA PHE A 183 21.89 -5.52 -26.78
C PHE A 183 22.15 -6.75 -27.67
N TRP A 184 22.07 -7.95 -27.11
CA TRP A 184 22.29 -9.18 -27.88
C TRP A 184 21.20 -9.43 -28.92
N LEU A 185 19.94 -9.11 -28.61
CA LEU A 185 18.85 -9.16 -29.58
C LEU A 185 19.10 -8.20 -30.75
N TRP A 186 19.59 -7.00 -30.47
CA TRP A 186 19.93 -6.02 -31.50
C TRP A 186 21.09 -6.51 -32.38
N VAL A 187 22.14 -7.08 -31.78
CA VAL A 187 23.26 -7.69 -32.52
C VAL A 187 22.77 -8.83 -33.42
N ALA A 188 21.95 -9.75 -32.89
CA ALA A 188 21.38 -10.85 -33.66
C ALA A 188 20.49 -10.36 -34.82
N TYR A 189 19.68 -9.33 -34.57
CA TYR A 189 18.87 -8.68 -35.61
C TYR A 189 19.72 -8.08 -36.73
N LYS A 190 20.83 -7.40 -36.38
CA LYS A 190 21.78 -6.89 -37.37
C LYS A 190 22.35 -8.00 -38.22
N PHE A 191 22.80 -9.12 -37.62
CA PHE A 191 23.29 -10.27 -38.38
C PHE A 191 22.23 -10.88 -39.30
N TRP A 192 20.98 -10.99 -38.85
CA TRP A 192 19.89 -11.47 -39.68
C TRP A 192 19.64 -10.56 -40.91
N LEU A 193 19.66 -9.24 -40.70
CA LEU A 193 19.42 -8.27 -41.76
C LEU A 193 20.56 -8.20 -42.79
N TYR A 194 21.80 -8.54 -42.41
CA TYR A 194 22.93 -8.70 -43.33
C TYR A 194 22.96 -10.06 -44.04
N GLY A 195 22.24 -11.06 -43.52
CA GLY A 195 22.13 -12.39 -44.12
C GLY A 195 21.01 -12.53 -45.17
N GLN A 196 20.19 -11.49 -45.35
CA GLN A 196 19.25 -11.34 -46.46
C GLN A 196 19.91 -10.58 -47.63
#